data_AF-A0A6J4XQU0-F1
#
_entry.id   AF-A0A6J4XQU0-F1
#
_cell.length_a   1.000
_cell.length_b   1.000
_cell.length_c   1.000
_cell.angle_alpha   90.00
_cell.angle_beta   90.00
_cell.angle_gamma   90.00
#
_symmetry.space_group_name_H-M   'P 1'
#
loop_
_entity.id
_entity.type
_entity.pdbx_description
1 polymer ?
#
loop_
_entity_poly.entity_id
_entity_poly.type
_entity_poly.pdbx_seq_one_letter_code
_entity_poly.pdbx_strand_id
1 'polypeptide(L)'
;MAENRSVERFELGLEAFVSVSNDSDRPDALALQTRDISSNGAYLLTETPLPVGTKVKVDMILSLEELKKLGGRALIKASGEVLRAESSGMAISFDRNSRIIPFSSATET
;
A
#
# COMPACT_ATOMS: atom_id res chain seq x y z
N MET A 1 19.35 15.23 5.12
CA MET A 1 18.62 14.82 6.34
C MET A 1 18.59 13.30 6.35
N ALA A 2 19.17 12.65 7.35
CA ALA A 2 19.29 11.20 7.38
C ALA A 2 17.96 10.58 7.86
N GLU A 3 17.35 9.74 7.02
CA GLU A 3 16.14 8.98 7.32
C GLU A 3 16.47 7.94 8.39
N ASN A 4 16.15 8.20 9.66
CA ASN A 4 16.35 7.24 10.75
C ASN A 4 15.21 6.21 10.72
N ARG A 5 15.41 5.11 10.00
CA ARG A 5 14.42 4.04 9.88
C ARG A 5 14.37 3.25 11.19
N SER A 6 13.30 3.42 11.96
CA SER A 6 13.06 2.68 13.20
C SER A 6 12.44 1.29 12.99
N VAL A 7 12.06 0.96 11.74
CA VAL A 7 11.39 -0.29 11.38
C VAL A 7 11.97 -0.83 10.07
N GLU A 8 12.16 -2.14 10.02
CA GLU A 8 12.58 -2.88 8.83
C GLU A 8 11.61 -2.66 7.65
N ARG A 9 12.18 -2.56 6.45
CA ARG A 9 11.43 -2.41 5.20
C ARG A 9 11.71 -3.59 4.29
N PHE A 10 10.67 -4.11 3.68
CA PHE A 10 10.74 -5.23 2.74
C PHE A 10 10.47 -4.75 1.32
N GLU A 11 11.38 -5.06 0.40
CA GLU A 11 11.26 -4.75 -1.04
C GLU A 11 10.47 -5.86 -1.75
N LEU A 12 9.17 -5.94 -1.47
CA LEU A 12 8.32 -7.03 -1.95
C LEU A 12 7.69 -6.79 -3.32
N GLY A 13 7.72 -5.55 -3.85
CA GLY A 13 7.13 -5.25 -5.15
C GLY A 13 5.62 -5.55 -5.21
N LEU A 14 4.88 -5.22 -4.15
CA LEU A 14 3.44 -5.51 -4.07
C LEU A 14 2.64 -4.60 -4.98
N GLU A 15 1.64 -5.18 -5.64
CA GLU A 15 0.55 -4.45 -6.28
C GLU A 15 -0.30 -3.75 -5.21
N ALA A 16 -0.58 -2.47 -5.42
CA ALA A 16 -1.28 -1.59 -4.49
C ALA A 16 -2.38 -0.80 -5.19
N PHE A 17 -3.55 -0.71 -4.57
CA PHE A 17 -4.68 0.09 -5.02
C PHE A 17 -4.87 1.27 -4.07
N VAL A 18 -4.73 2.49 -4.59
CA VAL A 18 -4.79 3.72 -3.80
C VAL A 18 -6.05 4.50 -4.11
N SER A 19 -6.85 4.81 -3.10
CA SER A 19 -8.03 5.68 -3.21
C SER A 19 -7.94 6.86 -2.26
N VAL A 20 -8.44 8.03 -2.68
CA VAL A 20 -8.47 9.25 -1.85
C VAL A 20 -9.66 9.18 -0.90
N SER A 21 -9.41 9.34 0.40
CA SER A 21 -10.44 9.09 1.44
C SER A 21 -11.57 10.10 1.49
N ASN A 22 -11.38 11.31 0.92
CA ASN A 22 -12.36 12.40 0.95
C ASN A 22 -13.25 12.48 -0.29
N ASP A 23 -12.98 11.66 -1.31
CA ASP A 23 -13.71 11.71 -2.57
C ASP A 23 -14.80 10.63 -2.56
N SER A 24 -15.97 10.98 -2.03
CA SER A 24 -17.16 10.12 -2.03
C SER A 24 -17.67 9.83 -3.45
N ASP A 25 -17.18 10.55 -4.46
CA ASP A 25 -17.67 10.53 -5.85
C ASP A 25 -16.67 9.95 -6.87
N ARG A 26 -15.49 9.50 -6.44
CA ARG A 26 -14.52 8.84 -7.35
C ARG A 26 -14.07 7.48 -6.84
N PRO A 27 -14.52 6.38 -7.45
CA PRO A 27 -14.04 5.04 -7.14
C PRO A 27 -12.73 4.68 -7.87
N ASP A 28 -12.08 5.63 -8.56
CA ASP A 28 -10.89 5.36 -9.36
C ASP A 28 -9.66 5.13 -8.47
N ALA A 29 -9.56 3.90 -7.96
CA ALA A 29 -8.36 3.44 -7.29
C ALA A 29 -7.20 3.41 -8.30
N LEU A 30 -6.10 4.08 -7.97
CA LEU A 30 -4.87 4.03 -8.75
C LEU A 30 -4.18 2.70 -8.47
N ALA A 31 -4.01 1.87 -9.50
CA ALA A 31 -3.19 0.68 -9.44
C ALA A 31 -1.70 1.06 -9.58
N LEU A 32 -0.92 0.84 -8.53
CA LEU A 32 0.49 1.19 -8.41
C LEU A 32 1.30 0.00 -7.90
N GLN A 33 2.63 0.13 -7.92
CA GLN A 33 3.55 -0.84 -7.33
C GLN A 33 4.25 -0.23 -6.13
N THR A 34 4.42 -1.02 -5.07
CA THR A 34 5.28 -0.64 -3.95
C THR A 34 6.74 -0.87 -4.31
N ARG A 35 7.63 0.06 -3.97
CA ARG A 35 9.07 -0.21 -3.94
C ARG A 35 9.41 -1.01 -2.68
N ASP A 36 8.91 -0.53 -1.55
CA ASP A 36 9.15 -1.09 -0.24
C ASP A 36 7.96 -0.83 0.70
N ILE A 37 7.80 -1.69 1.71
CA ILE A 37 6.78 -1.57 2.76
C ILE A 37 7.36 -1.81 4.15
N SER A 38 6.75 -1.24 5.18
CA SER A 38 6.91 -1.62 6.60
C SER A 38 5.58 -1.52 7.34
N SER A 39 5.57 -1.81 8.64
CA SER A 39 4.38 -1.58 9.48
C SER A 39 3.96 -0.12 9.55
N ASN A 40 4.87 0.82 9.24
CA ASN A 40 4.63 2.25 9.39
C ASN A 40 4.31 2.95 8.06
N GLY A 41 4.42 2.27 6.92
CA GLY A 41 4.19 2.92 5.64
C GLY A 41 4.63 2.11 4.44
N ALA A 42 4.44 2.71 3.25
CA ALA A 42 4.87 2.16 1.98
C ALA A 42 5.42 3.28 1.08
N TYR A 43 6.35 2.94 0.19
CA TYR A 43 6.73 3.81 -0.92
C TYR A 43 6.10 3.27 -2.20
N LEU A 44 5.31 4.10 -2.89
CA LEU A 44 4.62 3.76 -4.13
C LEU A 44 5.31 4.41 -5.31
N LEU A 45 5.59 3.61 -6.33
CA LEU A 45 6.16 4.06 -7.60
C LEU A 45 5.06 4.71 -8.43
N THR A 46 5.25 5.98 -8.80
CA THR A 46 4.36 6.75 -9.67
C THR A 46 5.07 7.99 -10.19
N GLU A 47 4.77 8.40 -11.43
CA GLU A 47 5.23 9.67 -12.00
C GLU A 47 4.30 10.84 -11.62
N THR A 48 3.12 10.54 -11.10
CA THR A 48 2.07 11.50 -10.73
C THR A 48 1.72 11.35 -9.25
N PRO A 49 2.63 11.74 -8.33
CA PRO A 49 2.37 11.61 -6.90
C PRO A 49 1.21 12.51 -6.47
N LEU A 50 0.42 12.02 -5.51
CA LEU A 50 -0.61 12.83 -4.88
C LEU A 50 0.05 13.93 -4.01
N PRO A 51 -0.64 15.07 -3.77
CA PRO A 51 -0.12 16.11 -2.90
C PRO A 51 0.20 15.60 -1.48
N VAL A 52 1.27 16.12 -0.89
CA VAL A 52 1.59 15.88 0.53
C VAL A 52 0.40 16.30 1.39
N GLY A 53 0.05 15.46 2.35
CA GLY A 53 -1.12 15.65 3.21
C GLY A 53 -2.41 14.99 2.70
N THR A 54 -2.39 14.39 1.52
CA THR A 54 -3.56 13.69 0.98
C THR A 54 -3.82 12.43 1.78
N LYS A 55 -5.04 12.31 2.34
CA LYS A 55 -5.49 11.10 3.03
C LYS A 55 -5.90 10.04 2.02
N VAL A 56 -5.36 8.83 2.19
CA VAL A 56 -5.58 7.72 1.27
C VAL A 56 -5.91 6.42 1.99
N LYS A 57 -6.61 5.53 1.29
CA LYS A 57 -6.67 4.09 1.59
C LYS A 57 -5.77 3.36 0.62
N VAL A 58 -5.05 2.36 1.12
CA VAL A 58 -4.11 1.55 0.34
C VAL A 58 -4.41 0.08 0.59
N ASP A 59 -4.85 -0.62 -0.45
CA ASP A 59 -5.06 -2.07 -0.42
C ASP A 59 -3.92 -2.73 -1.21
N MET A 60 -3.12 -3.61 -0.58
CA MET A 60 -1.96 -4.25 -1.20
C MET A 60 -2.09 -5.77 -1.25
N ILE A 61 -1.78 -6.38 -2.38
CA ILE A 61 -1.87 -7.84 -2.56
C ILE A 61 -0.53 -8.48 -2.26
N LEU A 62 -0.49 -9.30 -1.21
CA LEU A 62 0.66 -10.08 -0.79
C LEU A 62 0.57 -11.51 -1.34
N SER A 63 1.41 -11.81 -2.32
CA SER A 63 1.50 -13.13 -2.97
C SER A 63 2.81 -13.83 -2.61
N LEU A 64 2.97 -14.27 -1.35
CA LEU A 64 4.18 -14.98 -0.94
C LEU A 64 4.12 -16.46 -1.33
N GLU A 65 5.26 -17.00 -1.76
CA GLU A 65 5.41 -18.44 -1.98
C GLU A 65 5.21 -19.24 -0.69
N GLU A 66 5.59 -18.69 0.45
CA GLU A 66 5.39 -19.32 1.76
C GLU A 66 3.92 -19.26 2.22
N LEU A 67 3.16 -18.24 1.80
CA LEU A 67 1.70 -18.18 1.98
C LEU A 67 0.96 -19.23 1.15
N LYS A 68 1.60 -19.84 0.12
CA LYS A 68 1.00 -20.95 -0.64
C LYS A 68 0.65 -22.14 0.26
N LYS A 69 1.42 -22.39 1.33
CA LYS A 69 1.11 -23.43 2.33
C LYS A 69 -0.12 -23.10 3.17
N LEU A 70 -0.51 -21.82 3.24
CA LEU A 70 -1.66 -21.30 3.99
C LEU A 70 -2.89 -21.02 3.10
N GLY A 71 -2.89 -21.46 1.84
CA GLY A 71 -4.06 -21.34 0.98
C GLY A 71 -4.17 -20.04 0.18
N GLY A 72 -3.06 -19.35 -0.06
CA GLY A 72 -2.99 -18.30 -1.07
C GLY A 72 -3.05 -16.89 -0.50
N ARG A 73 -2.86 -15.95 -1.43
CA ARG A 73 -2.75 -14.49 -1.31
C ARG A 73 -3.36 -13.88 -0.03
N ALA A 74 -2.73 -12.85 0.51
CA ALA A 74 -3.30 -12.01 1.55
C ALA A 74 -3.52 -10.59 1.04
N LEU A 75 -4.50 -9.89 1.58
CA LEU A 75 -4.73 -8.47 1.35
C LEU A 75 -4.28 -7.70 2.58
N ILE A 76 -3.37 -6.75 2.38
CA ILE A 76 -2.98 -5.79 3.40
C ILE A 76 -3.83 -4.54 3.18
N LYS A 77 -4.69 -4.22 4.15
CA LYS A 77 -5.47 -2.99 4.14
C LYS A 77 -4.83 -1.96 5.05
N ALA A 78 -4.51 -0.80 4.51
CA ALA A 78 -3.96 0.32 5.26
C ALA A 78 -4.71 1.62 4.94
N SER A 79 -4.60 2.57 5.85
CA SER A 79 -5.01 3.96 5.63
C SER A 79 -3.89 4.85 6.12
N GLY A 80 -3.79 6.04 5.56
CA GLY A 80 -2.70 6.93 5.90
C GLY A 80 -2.71 8.21 5.10
N GLU A 81 -1.55 8.86 5.10
CA GLU A 81 -1.35 10.18 4.49
C GLU A 81 -0.09 10.19 3.63
N VAL A 82 -0.13 10.92 2.53
CA VAL A 82 1.07 11.19 1.72
C VAL A 82 2.03 12.04 2.55
N LEU A 83 3.13 11.42 2.98
CA LEU A 83 4.17 12.07 3.79
C LEU A 83 5.15 12.85 2.90
N ARG A 84 5.44 12.33 1.71
CA ARG A 84 6.40 12.89 0.75
C ARG A 84 6.00 12.53 -0.67
N ALA A 85 6.16 13.48 -1.57
CA ALA A 85 6.03 13.31 -3.01
C ALA A 85 7.37 13.62 -3.70
N GLU A 86 7.77 12.75 -4.63
CA GLU A 86 9.00 12.84 -5.41
C GLU A 86 8.68 12.54 -6.88
N SER A 87 9.59 12.85 -7.80
CA SER A 87 9.39 12.58 -9.23
C SER A 87 9.24 11.08 -9.55
N SER A 88 9.77 10.20 -8.70
CA SER A 88 9.73 8.75 -8.88
C SER A 88 8.64 8.05 -8.06
N GLY A 89 7.90 8.79 -7.22
CA GLY A 89 6.89 8.16 -6.39
C GLY A 89 6.44 8.99 -5.20
N MET A 90 5.72 8.33 -4.30
CA MET A 90 5.24 8.93 -3.06
C MET A 90 5.40 7.98 -1.88
N ALA A 91 5.74 8.54 -0.72
CA ALA A 91 5.77 7.83 0.54
C ALA A 91 4.45 8.05 1.30
N ILE A 92 3.81 6.95 1.70
CA ILE A 92 2.62 6.95 2.53
C ILE A 92 3.02 6.57 3.95
N SER A 93 2.64 7.39 4.93
CA SER A 93 2.71 7.01 6.35
C SER A 93 1.40 6.37 6.74
N PHE A 94 1.43 5.16 7.31
CA PHE A 94 0.23 4.46 7.75
C PHE A 94 -0.26 4.95 9.12
N ASP A 95 -1.57 4.97 9.26
CA ASP A 95 -2.26 5.09 10.53
C ASP A 95 -2.15 3.76 11.31
N ARG A 96 -2.54 3.77 12.59
CA ARG A 96 -2.44 2.57 13.47
C ARG A 96 -3.37 1.41 13.10
N ASN A 97 -4.18 1.54 12.04
CA ASN A 97 -5.29 0.64 11.73
C ASN A 97 -5.00 -0.31 10.54
N SER A 98 -3.73 -0.57 10.22
CA SER A 98 -3.36 -1.55 9.20
C SER A 98 -3.78 -2.98 9.60
N ARG A 99 -4.32 -3.75 8.65
CA ARG A 99 -4.70 -5.16 8.86
C ARG A 99 -4.24 -6.03 7.70
N ILE A 100 -3.90 -7.28 8.01
CA ILE A 100 -3.64 -8.32 7.02
C ILE A 100 -4.81 -9.30 7.09
N ILE A 101 -5.46 -9.56 5.96
CA ILE A 101 -6.58 -10.50 5.86
C ILE A 101 -6.30 -11.54 4.78
N PRO A 102 -6.75 -12.79 4.94
CA PRO A 102 -6.71 -13.77 3.86
C PRO A 102 -7.46 -13.25 2.63
N PHE A 103 -6.90 -13.44 1.43
CA PHE A 103 -7.52 -13.08 0.16
C PHE A 103 -7.91 -14.34 -0.61
N SER A 104 -9.17 -14.75 -0.45
CA SER A 104 -9.76 -15.78 -1.31
C SER A 104 -10.35 -15.13 -2.54
N SER A 105 -9.74 -15.34 -3.72
CA SER A 105 -10.49 -15.20 -4.96
C SER A 105 -11.47 -16.37 -5.00
N ALA A 106 -12.71 -16.16 -4.54
CA ALA A 106 -13.77 -17.12 -4.79
C ALA A 106 -13.99 -17.13 -6.31
N THR A 107 -13.45 -18.15 -6.98
CA THR A 107 -13.83 -18.45 -8.35
C THR A 107 -15.25 -18.96 -8.28
N GLU A 108 -16.24 -18.13 -8.63
CA GLU A 108 -17.58 -18.61 -8.96
C GLU A 108 -17.42 -19.68 -10.05
N THR A 109 -17.92 -20.87 -9.73
CA THR A 109 -17.87 -22.08 -10.58
C THR A 109 -19.02 -22.05 -11.58
#